data_AF-T1W3K6-F1
#
_entry.id   AF-T1W3K6-F1
#
_cell.length_a   1.000
_cell.length_b   1.000
_cell.length_c   1.000
_cell.angle_alpha   90.00
_cell.angle_beta   90.00
_cell.angle_gamma   90.00
#
_symmetry.space_group_name_H-M   'P 1'
#
loop_
_entity.id
_entity.type
_entity.pdbx_description
1 polymer ?
#
loop_
_entity_poly.entity_id
_entity_poly.type
_entity_poly.pdbx_seq_one_letter_code
_entity_poly.pdbx_strand_id
1 'polypeptide(L)' 'GRKGVAINMVTEEDKRTLRDIETFYNTSIEEMPLNVADLI' A
#
# COMPACT_ATOMS: atom_id res chain seq x y z
N GLY A 1 -0.97 4.15 19.92
CA GLY A 1 -0.35 3.18 18.99
C GLY A 1 0.84 3.83 18.31
N ARG A 2 1.87 3.06 17.96
CA ARG A 2 3.01 3.57 17.16
C ARG A 2 2.56 3.72 15.71
N LYS A 3 2.91 4.82 15.04
CA LYS A 3 2.75 4.95 13.59
C LYS A 3 3.81 4.08 12.91
N GLY A 4 3.44 3.38 11.85
CA GLY A 4 4.33 2.52 11.08
C GLY A 4 3.95 2.56 9.61
N VAL A 5 4.91 2.28 8.75
CA VAL A 5 4.75 2.21 7.30
C VAL A 5 4.94 0.75 6.87
N ALA A 6 4.06 0.25 6.00
CA ALA A 6 4.18 -1.05 5.37
C ALA A 6 4.37 -0.85 3.86
N ILE A 7 5.24 -1.65 3.26
CA ILE A 7 5.53 -1.62 1.81
C ILE A 7 5.16 -2.98 1.25
N ASN A 8 4.28 -2.99 0.23
CA ASN A 8 3.85 -4.21 -0.44
C ASN A 8 4.56 -4.31 -1.80
N MET A 9 5.27 -5.42 -2.04
CA MET A 9 5.81 -5.74 -3.36
C MET A 9 4.74 -6.52 -4.15
N VAL A 10 4.29 -5.95 -5.26
CA VAL A 10 3.23 -6.52 -6.09
C VAL A 10 3.63 -6.55 -7.55
N THR A 11 3.19 -7.58 -8.26
CA THR A 11 3.25 -7.63 -9.72
C THR A 11 1.98 -7.01 -10.33
N GLU A 12 1.95 -6.86 -11.65
CA GLU A 12 0.74 -6.37 -12.35
C GLU A 12 -0.47 -7.30 -12.14
N GLU A 13 -0.23 -8.61 -12.01
CA GLU A 13 -1.29 -9.60 -11.77
C GLU A 13 -1.89 -9.47 -10.37
N ASP A 14 -1.08 -9.09 -9.38
CA ASP A 14 -1.48 -8.93 -7.98
C ASP A 14 -2.34 -7.68 -7.72
N LYS A 15 -2.35 -6.70 -8.65
CA LYS A 15 -3.08 -5.43 -8.48
C LYS A 15 -4.58 -5.63 -8.24
N ARG A 16 -5.18 -6.66 -8.82
CA ARG A 16 -6.60 -6.97 -8.60
C ARG A 16 -6.83 -7.39 -7.16
N THR A 17 -6.02 -8.33 -6.66
CA THR A 17 -6.11 -8.81 -5.28
C THR A 17 -5.85 -7.69 -4.28
N LEU A 18 -4.90 -6.78 -4.57
CA LEU A 18 -4.64 -5.63 -3.70
C LEU A 18 -5.85 -4.70 -3.58
N ARG A 19 -6.55 -4.41 -4.69
CA ARG A 19 -7.80 -3.60 -4.68
C ARG A 19 -8.93 -4.29 -3.91
N ASP A 20 -9.01 -5.61 -3.99
CA ASP A 20 -10.00 -6.38 -3.22
C ASP A 20 -9.72 -6.26 -1.71
N ILE A 21 -8.44 -6.28 -1.28
CA ILE A 21 -8.03 -6.09 0.11
C ILE A 21 -8.35 -4.67 0.60
N GLU A 22 -8.02 -3.64 -0.19
CA GLU A 22 -8.37 -2.24 0.12
C GLU A 22 -9.87 -2.08 0.39
N THR A 23 -10.69 -2.61 -0.52
CA THR A 23 -12.15 -2.53 -0.43
C THR A 23 -12.67 -3.32 0.76
N PHE A 24 -12.15 -4.53 1.00
CA PHE A 24 -12.59 -5.42 2.07
C PHE A 24 -12.33 -4.82 3.46
N TYR A 25 -11.16 -4.21 3.65
CA TYR A 25 -10.78 -3.60 4.93
C TYR A 25 -11.09 -2.09 5.00
N ASN A 26 -11.71 -1.52 3.96
CA ASN A 26 -11.97 -0.09 3.84
C ASN A 26 -10.73 0.76 4.18
N THR A 27 -9.60 0.36 3.59
CA THR A 27 -8.29 1.02 3.78
C THR A 27 -7.76 1.52 2.44
N SER A 28 -6.90 2.52 2.48
CA SER A 28 -6.24 3.08 1.30
C SER A 28 -4.77 2.67 1.29
N ILE A 29 -4.31 2.05 0.22
CA ILE A 29 -2.91 1.71 -0.05
C ILE A 29 -2.44 2.61 -1.19
N GLU A 30 -1.73 3.67 -0.84
CA GLU A 30 -1.23 4.65 -1.81
C GLU A 30 0.02 4.13 -2.52
N GLU A 31 0.22 4.56 -3.77
CA GLU A 31 1.44 4.25 -4.50
C GLU A 31 2.65 4.87 -3.81
N MET A 32 3.75 4.11 -3.76
CA MET A 32 4.98 4.55 -3.13
C MET A 32 5.57 5.76 -3.88
N PRO A 33 5.91 6.86 -3.19
CA PRO A 33 6.54 8.02 -3.82
C PRO A 33 7.93 7.68 -4.35
N LEU A 34 8.40 8.45 -5.35
CA LEU A 34 9.75 8.29 -5.92
C LEU A 34 10.86 8.41 -4.86
N ASN A 35 10.63 9.21 -3.81
CA ASN A 35 11.54 9.38 -2.70
C ASN A 35 10.95 8.79 -1.41
N VAL A 36 11.59 7.75 -0.88
CA VAL A 36 11.18 7.07 0.36
C VAL A 36 11.27 7.97 1.58
N ALA A 37 12.15 8.99 1.54
CA ALA A 37 12.30 9.92 2.67
C ALA A 37 11.03 10.76 2.93
N ASP A 38 10.14 10.88 1.94
CA ASP A 38 8.89 11.64 2.06
C ASP A 38 7.81 10.88 2.88
N LEU A 39 8.06 9.61 3.25
CA LEU A 39 7.15 8.75 4.02
C LEU A 39 7.34 8.85 5.55
N ILE A 40 8.27 9.68 6.04
CA ILE A 40 8.72 9.72 7.46
C ILE A 40 8.33 11.03 8.14
#